data_AF-A0A7L4Q090-F1
#
_entry.id   AF-A0A7L4Q090-F1
#
_cell.length_a   1.000
_cell.length_b   1.000
_cell.length_c   1.000
_cell.angle_alpha   90.00
_cell.angle_beta   90.00
_cell.angle_gamma   90.00
#
_symmetry.space_group_name_H-M   'P 1'
#
loop_
_entity.id
_entity.type
_entity.pdbx_description
1 polymer ?
#
loop_
_entity_poly.entity_id
_entity_poly.type
_entity_poly.pdbx_seq_one_letter_code
_entity_poly.pdbx_strand_id
1 'polypeptide(L)'
;MQCSALASGSSGNCLYIESGDEALLVDAGLSKREILARLRDAGGAEGKIQAILVTHEHIDHTRGAYALARHLKVPVYATGGTLHEIIRCRGSGTIAIELVRCRWEEPQEIGNFSVVAFPVSHDAREPCGFRISENGTVLGCCTDTGVITAEMEERLSCCDGLVLESNHCPEMLRTGPYPEVLKRRIRSRRG
;
A
#
# COMPACT_ATOMS: atom_id res chain seq x y z
N MET A 1 -17.15 -6.50 2.82
CA MET A 1 -15.97 -5.80 2.30
C MET A 1 -16.17 -5.24 0.88
N GLN A 2 -15.89 -3.97 0.66
CA GLN A 2 -15.82 -3.28 -0.64
C GLN A 2 -14.40 -2.73 -0.84
N CYS A 3 -13.87 -2.78 -2.06
CA CYS A 3 -12.57 -2.20 -2.41
C CYS A 3 -12.74 -1.20 -3.55
N SER A 4 -12.18 0.01 -3.38
CA SER A 4 -12.21 1.10 -4.35
C SER A 4 -10.81 1.64 -4.57
N ALA A 5 -10.32 1.64 -5.80
CA ALA A 5 -9.08 2.31 -6.16
C ALA A 5 -9.32 3.83 -6.26
N LEU A 6 -8.84 4.59 -5.27
CA LEU A 6 -8.83 6.05 -5.34
C LEU A 6 -7.75 6.54 -6.30
N ALA A 7 -6.63 5.80 -6.39
CA ALA A 7 -5.59 5.99 -7.39
C ALA A 7 -4.78 4.71 -7.62
N SER A 8 -4.32 4.52 -8.85
CA SER A 8 -3.66 3.28 -9.29
C SER A 8 -2.63 3.54 -10.40
N GLY A 9 -1.85 4.61 -10.31
CA GLY A 9 -0.90 4.97 -11.37
C GLY A 9 0.36 5.63 -10.83
N SER A 10 1.33 5.87 -11.71
CA SER A 10 2.68 6.37 -11.34
C SER A 10 2.72 7.74 -10.66
N SER A 11 1.58 8.43 -10.55
CA SER A 11 1.44 9.69 -9.82
C SER A 11 1.05 9.50 -8.35
N GLY A 12 0.64 8.30 -7.97
CA GLY A 12 0.25 7.90 -6.62
C GLY A 12 -0.70 6.71 -6.61
N ASN A 13 -0.51 5.82 -5.65
CA ASN A 13 -1.39 4.71 -5.33
C ASN A 13 -2.17 4.98 -4.03
N CYS A 14 -3.44 4.61 -4.02
CA CYS A 14 -4.28 4.67 -2.83
C CYS A 14 -5.53 3.79 -3.04
N LEU A 15 -5.65 2.74 -2.25
CA LEU A 15 -6.84 1.89 -2.19
C LEU A 15 -7.64 2.20 -0.93
N TYR A 16 -8.95 2.23 -1.07
CA TYR A 16 -9.91 2.33 0.03
C TYR A 16 -10.63 1.00 0.19
N ILE A 17 -10.58 0.43 1.39
CA ILE A 17 -11.20 -0.85 1.73
C ILE A 17 -12.18 -0.60 2.86
N GLU A 18 -13.46 -0.85 2.63
CA GLU A 18 -14.54 -0.56 3.57
C GLU A 18 -15.29 -1.84 3.96
N SER A 19 -15.65 -1.97 5.23
CA SER A 19 -16.64 -2.93 5.69
C SER A 19 -17.47 -2.36 6.83
N GLY A 20 -18.77 -2.16 6.58
CA GLY A 20 -19.69 -1.54 7.54
C GLY A 20 -19.33 -0.09 7.82
N ASP A 21 -19.04 0.23 9.08
CA ASP A 21 -18.67 1.59 9.53
C ASP A 21 -17.17 1.80 9.69
N GLU A 22 -16.35 0.84 9.22
CA GLU A 22 -14.91 0.90 9.33
C GLU A 22 -14.24 0.71 7.97
N ALA A 23 -13.06 1.33 7.83
CA ALA A 23 -12.29 1.28 6.61
C ALA A 23 -10.78 1.37 6.84
N LEU A 24 -10.02 0.91 5.86
CA LEU A 24 -8.57 1.02 5.78
C LEU A 24 -8.19 1.75 4.49
N LEU A 25 -7.06 2.44 4.53
CA LEU A 25 -6.36 2.86 3.32
C LEU A 25 -5.13 1.98 3.11
N VAL A 26 -4.93 1.49 1.88
CA VAL A 26 -3.65 0.90 1.46
C VAL A 26 -2.96 1.92 0.58
N ASP A 27 -1.81 2.37 1.04
CA ASP A 27 -1.00 3.46 0.51
C ASP A 27 -1.69 4.83 0.50
N ALA A 28 -0.87 5.87 0.44
CA ALA A 28 -1.27 7.26 0.40
C ALA A 28 -0.30 8.04 -0.51
N GLY A 29 -0.20 7.61 -1.75
CA GLY A 29 0.70 8.16 -2.78
C GLY A 29 0.35 9.52 -3.33
N LEU A 30 -0.88 9.97 -3.09
CA LEU A 30 -1.37 11.29 -3.50
C LEU A 30 -1.28 12.28 -2.34
N SER A 31 -1.49 13.56 -2.63
CA SER A 31 -1.61 14.55 -1.55
C SER A 31 -2.84 14.26 -0.68
N LYS A 32 -2.77 14.61 0.62
CA LYS A 32 -3.93 14.53 1.54
C LYS A 32 -5.20 15.12 0.90
N ARG A 33 -5.09 16.31 0.29
CA ARG A 33 -6.22 17.02 -0.33
C ARG A 33 -6.87 16.19 -1.42
N GLU A 34 -6.06 15.55 -2.27
CA GLU A 34 -6.53 14.73 -3.37
C GLU A 34 -7.15 13.43 -2.88
N ILE A 35 -6.53 12.74 -1.92
CA ILE A 35 -7.08 11.50 -1.34
C ILE A 35 -8.46 11.78 -0.74
N LEU A 36 -8.60 12.83 0.05
CA LEU A 36 -9.88 13.19 0.66
C LEU A 36 -10.94 13.62 -0.37
N ALA A 37 -10.55 14.26 -1.46
CA ALA A 37 -11.47 14.59 -2.55
C ALA A 37 -12.01 13.33 -3.21
N ARG A 38 -11.11 12.42 -3.63
CA ARG A 38 -11.50 11.17 -4.28
C ARG A 38 -12.26 10.23 -3.36
N LEU A 39 -11.92 10.20 -2.08
CA LEU A 39 -12.66 9.45 -1.07
C LEU A 39 -14.13 9.89 -1.04
N ARG A 40 -14.38 11.21 -0.98
CA ARG A 40 -15.75 11.76 -1.01
C ARG A 40 -16.45 11.44 -2.32
N ASP A 41 -15.76 11.57 -3.45
CA ASP A 41 -16.35 11.28 -4.78
C ASP A 41 -16.72 9.79 -4.91
N ALA A 42 -15.96 8.89 -4.26
CA ALA A 42 -16.27 7.47 -4.16
C ALA A 42 -17.35 7.14 -3.10
N GLY A 43 -17.90 8.14 -2.41
CA GLY A 43 -18.91 7.97 -1.35
C GLY A 43 -18.35 7.54 0.01
N GLY A 44 -17.02 7.47 0.16
CA GLY A 44 -16.36 7.10 1.40
C GLY A 44 -16.35 8.23 2.44
N ALA A 45 -16.17 7.86 3.70
CA ALA A 45 -16.18 8.79 4.82
C ALA A 45 -14.87 8.75 5.62
N GLU A 46 -14.31 9.92 5.90
CA GLU A 46 -13.06 10.08 6.67
C GLU A 46 -13.13 9.42 8.05
N GLY A 47 -14.27 9.57 8.73
CA GLY A 47 -14.48 9.04 10.09
C GLY A 47 -14.53 7.53 10.19
N LYS A 48 -14.63 6.81 9.07
CA LYS A 48 -14.58 5.34 9.05
C LYS A 48 -13.15 4.81 9.05
N ILE A 49 -12.17 5.62 8.62
CA ILE A 49 -10.80 5.17 8.41
C ILE A 49 -10.15 4.89 9.77
N GLN A 50 -9.69 3.66 9.96
CA GLN A 50 -9.04 3.19 11.19
C GLN A 50 -7.52 3.24 11.12
N ALA A 51 -6.94 3.04 9.94
CA ALA A 51 -5.50 3.06 9.73
C ALA A 51 -5.11 3.30 8.27
N ILE A 52 -3.83 3.62 8.07
CA ILE A 52 -3.18 3.62 6.76
C ILE A 52 -2.13 2.51 6.75
N LEU A 53 -2.27 1.55 5.85
CA LEU A 53 -1.28 0.51 5.57
C LEU A 53 -0.35 1.01 4.46
N VAL A 54 0.96 0.88 4.61
CA VAL A 54 1.94 1.28 3.58
C VAL A 54 2.72 0.05 3.12
N THR A 55 2.68 -0.20 1.81
CA THR A 55 3.34 -1.36 1.19
C THR A 55 4.86 -1.21 1.18
N HIS A 56 5.36 -0.02 0.79
CA HIS A 56 6.78 0.30 0.71
C HIS A 56 7.05 1.82 0.68
N GLU A 57 8.31 2.24 0.80
CA GLU A 57 8.67 3.64 1.06
C GLU A 57 8.69 4.59 -0.14
N HIS A 58 8.30 4.15 -1.35
CA HIS A 58 8.33 5.02 -2.52
C HIS A 58 7.33 6.19 -2.41
N ILE A 59 7.66 7.30 -3.07
CA ILE A 59 6.93 8.56 -2.88
C ILE A 59 5.49 8.47 -3.39
N ASP A 60 5.26 7.73 -4.46
CA ASP A 60 3.95 7.40 -5.01
C ASP A 60 3.16 6.39 -4.15
N HIS A 61 3.68 6.01 -2.98
CA HIS A 61 2.94 5.28 -1.94
C HIS A 61 2.86 6.07 -0.62
N THR A 62 3.80 6.99 -0.37
CA THR A 62 3.95 7.64 0.96
C THR A 62 3.72 9.15 0.97
N ARG A 63 3.63 9.83 -0.19
CA ARG A 63 3.58 11.31 -0.31
C ARG A 63 2.59 11.98 0.64
N GLY A 64 1.39 11.42 0.77
CA GLY A 64 0.32 11.93 1.63
C GLY A 64 0.22 11.26 2.99
N ALA A 65 0.90 10.13 3.21
CA ALA A 65 0.69 9.25 4.36
C ALA A 65 0.79 10.00 5.69
N TYR A 66 1.86 10.76 5.90
CA TYR A 66 2.07 11.49 7.15
C TYR A 66 1.01 12.56 7.41
N ALA A 67 0.73 13.39 6.40
CA ALA A 67 -0.22 14.48 6.52
C ALA A 67 -1.66 13.97 6.71
N LEU A 68 -1.98 12.85 6.06
CA LEU A 68 -3.28 12.20 6.17
C LEU A 68 -3.47 11.50 7.51
N ALA A 69 -2.49 10.70 7.97
CA ALA A 69 -2.50 10.06 9.28
C ALA A 69 -2.71 11.08 10.41
N ARG A 70 -2.00 12.21 10.37
CA ARG A 70 -2.17 13.29 11.34
C ARG A 70 -3.55 13.93 11.29
N HIS A 71 -4.11 14.13 10.09
CA HIS A 71 -5.43 14.74 9.90
C HIS A 71 -6.54 13.84 10.42
N LEU A 72 -6.48 12.55 10.08
CA LEU A 72 -7.43 11.53 10.51
C LEU A 72 -7.21 11.07 11.95
N LYS A 73 -6.02 11.33 12.52
CA LYS A 73 -5.56 10.86 13.83
C LYS A 73 -5.56 9.34 13.93
N VAL A 74 -5.02 8.69 12.90
CA VAL A 74 -4.92 7.23 12.82
C VAL A 74 -3.48 6.76 12.69
N PRO A 75 -3.17 5.54 13.16
CA PRO A 75 -1.85 4.92 13.00
C PRO A 75 -1.50 4.63 11.54
N VAL A 76 -0.20 4.61 11.26
CA VAL A 76 0.37 4.07 10.02
C VAL A 76 1.04 2.73 10.31
N TYR A 77 0.63 1.71 9.56
CA TYR A 77 1.18 0.36 9.63
C TYR A 77 2.11 0.11 8.44
N ALA A 78 3.32 -0.35 8.71
CA ALA A 78 4.24 -0.81 7.67
C ALA A 78 5.29 -1.75 8.27
N THR A 79 6.06 -2.39 7.41
CA THR A 79 7.24 -3.19 7.80
C THR A 79 8.37 -2.33 8.37
N GLY A 80 9.34 -2.95 9.03
CA GLY A 80 10.38 -2.23 9.77
C GLY A 80 11.26 -1.33 8.89
N GLY A 81 11.66 -1.83 7.72
CA GLY A 81 12.46 -1.12 6.72
C GLY A 81 11.70 0.05 6.13
N THR A 82 10.42 -0.14 5.79
CA THR A 82 9.55 0.93 5.28
C THR A 82 9.35 2.03 6.32
N LEU A 83 9.07 1.66 7.59
CA LEU A 83 8.97 2.64 8.68
C LEU A 83 10.28 3.40 8.91
N HIS A 84 11.42 2.71 8.85
CA HIS A 84 12.73 3.36 8.98
C HIS A 84 12.93 4.47 7.95
N GLU A 85 12.58 4.19 6.69
CA GLU A 85 12.67 5.16 5.60
C GLU A 85 11.67 6.31 5.74
N ILE A 86 10.42 6.02 6.12
CA ILE A 86 9.40 7.05 6.42
C ILE A 86 9.91 7.99 7.53
N ILE A 87 10.51 7.45 8.59
CA ILE A 87 11.07 8.25 9.69
C ILE A 87 12.28 9.05 9.22
N ARG A 88 13.17 8.46 8.41
CA ARG A 88 14.39 9.13 7.91
C ARG A 88 14.07 10.29 6.99
N CYS A 89 13.09 10.13 6.10
CA CYS A 89 12.65 11.17 5.17
C CYS A 89 11.79 12.25 5.82
N ARG A 90 11.42 12.07 7.10
CA ARG A 90 10.64 13.04 7.85
C ARG A 90 11.48 14.28 8.16
N GLY A 91 10.98 15.46 7.79
CA GLY A 91 11.62 16.73 8.14
C GLY A 91 11.71 16.97 9.66
N SER A 92 12.73 17.69 10.10
CA SER A 92 12.87 18.13 11.49
C SER A 92 11.66 18.97 11.92
N GLY A 93 11.06 18.68 13.09
CA GLY A 93 9.97 19.48 13.67
C GLY A 93 8.55 19.02 13.33
N THR A 94 8.39 17.89 12.63
CA THR A 94 7.06 17.29 12.39
C THR A 94 6.46 16.69 13.67
N ILE A 95 5.21 17.04 13.96
CA ILE A 95 4.41 16.45 15.05
C ILE A 95 4.30 14.94 14.86
N ALA A 96 4.65 14.15 15.88
CA ALA A 96 4.63 12.70 15.83
C ALA A 96 3.25 12.12 15.43
N ILE A 97 3.28 11.05 14.64
CA ILE A 97 2.15 10.17 14.35
C ILE A 97 2.45 8.81 14.97
N GLU A 98 1.41 8.02 15.21
CA GLU A 98 1.58 6.64 15.63
C GLU A 98 2.04 5.79 14.46
N LEU A 99 3.13 5.04 14.66
CA LEU A 99 3.71 4.13 13.70
C LEU A 99 3.71 2.74 14.30
N VAL A 100 3.09 1.78 13.62
CA VAL A 100 2.98 0.40 14.08
C VAL A 100 3.72 -0.51 13.11
N ARG A 101 4.66 -1.29 13.65
CA ARG A 101 5.47 -2.19 12.85
C ARG A 101 4.72 -3.49 12.59
N CYS A 102 4.41 -3.77 11.34
CA CYS A 102 3.97 -5.09 10.90
C CYS A 102 5.15 -6.07 10.95
N ARG A 103 4.90 -7.25 11.52
CA ARG A 103 5.81 -8.39 11.48
C ARG A 103 5.22 -9.43 10.54
N TRP A 104 6.10 -10.21 9.93
CA TRP A 104 5.68 -11.28 9.01
C TRP A 104 4.82 -12.30 9.75
N GLU A 105 3.75 -12.71 9.09
CA GLU A 105 2.83 -13.74 9.59
C GLU A 105 2.11 -13.41 10.91
N GLU A 106 2.27 -12.18 11.42
CA GLU A 106 1.64 -11.73 12.66
C GLU A 106 0.42 -10.85 12.33
N PRO A 107 -0.81 -11.34 12.57
CA PRO A 107 -2.01 -10.56 12.29
C PRO A 107 -2.06 -9.29 13.15
N GLN A 108 -2.41 -8.18 12.51
CA GLN A 108 -2.73 -6.92 13.16
C GLN A 108 -4.25 -6.73 13.11
N GLU A 109 -4.88 -6.68 14.27
CA GLU A 109 -6.31 -6.39 14.40
C GLU A 109 -6.52 -4.88 14.37
N ILE A 110 -7.25 -4.40 13.35
CA ILE A 110 -7.51 -2.97 13.11
C ILE A 110 -9.01 -2.81 12.86
N GLY A 111 -9.75 -2.37 13.87
CA GLY A 111 -11.22 -2.40 13.82
C GLY A 111 -11.71 -3.84 13.63
N ASN A 112 -12.51 -4.06 12.59
CA ASN A 112 -13.06 -5.34 12.16
C ASN A 112 -12.17 -6.10 11.17
N PHE A 113 -10.98 -5.57 10.84
CA PHE A 113 -10.05 -6.19 9.91
C PHE A 113 -8.92 -6.90 10.64
N SER A 114 -8.58 -8.10 10.18
CA SER A 114 -7.33 -8.78 10.51
C SER A 114 -6.37 -8.69 9.32
N VAL A 115 -5.23 -8.03 9.52
CA VAL A 115 -4.27 -7.66 8.47
C VAL A 115 -2.94 -8.39 8.67
N VAL A 116 -2.50 -9.12 7.65
CA VAL A 116 -1.21 -9.82 7.64
C VAL A 116 -0.34 -9.29 6.51
N ALA A 117 0.86 -8.82 6.84
CA ALA A 117 1.87 -8.43 5.85
C ALA A 117 2.66 -9.67 5.38
N PHE A 118 3.01 -9.70 4.09
CA PHE A 118 3.89 -10.72 3.51
C PHE A 118 4.93 -10.10 2.57
N PRO A 119 6.13 -10.67 2.45
CA PRO A 119 7.19 -10.09 1.64
C PRO A 119 6.87 -10.17 0.14
N VAL A 120 7.24 -9.14 -0.60
CA VAL A 120 7.16 -9.11 -2.08
C VAL A 120 8.51 -8.80 -2.70
N SER A 121 8.69 -9.12 -3.97
CA SER A 121 9.93 -8.82 -4.68
C SER A 121 9.89 -7.43 -5.30
N HIS A 122 10.34 -6.40 -4.57
CA HIS A 122 10.44 -5.02 -5.07
C HIS A 122 11.76 -4.37 -4.68
N ASP A 123 12.21 -3.39 -5.45
CA ASP A 123 13.40 -2.59 -5.13
C ASP A 123 13.08 -1.48 -4.11
N ALA A 124 12.74 -1.91 -2.90
CA ALA A 124 12.48 -1.06 -1.74
C ALA A 124 13.12 -1.69 -0.48
N ARG A 125 13.08 -1.00 0.65
CA ARG A 125 13.83 -1.40 1.87
C ARG A 125 13.31 -2.69 2.49
N GLU A 126 12.00 -2.80 2.64
CA GLU A 126 11.32 -4.01 3.14
C GLU A 126 9.87 -4.05 2.59
N PRO A 127 9.68 -4.17 1.26
CA PRO A 127 8.38 -4.08 0.63
C PRO A 127 7.47 -5.25 1.02
N CYS A 128 6.17 -4.98 1.12
CA CYS A 128 5.17 -5.99 1.44
C CYS A 128 3.88 -5.85 0.65
N GLY A 129 3.18 -6.96 0.52
CA GLY A 129 1.75 -7.02 0.25
C GLY A 129 0.97 -7.24 1.53
N PHE A 130 -0.34 -7.05 1.47
CA PHE A 130 -1.24 -7.24 2.60
C PHE A 130 -2.33 -8.26 2.27
N ARG A 131 -2.58 -9.15 3.21
CA ARG A 131 -3.77 -10.00 3.25
C ARG A 131 -4.70 -9.43 4.32
N ILE A 132 -5.88 -8.98 3.91
CA ILE A 132 -6.84 -8.26 4.74
C ILE A 132 -8.09 -9.13 4.82
N SER A 133 -8.46 -9.54 6.02
CA SER A 133 -9.61 -10.42 6.23
C SER A 133 -10.65 -9.78 7.12
N GLU A 134 -11.92 -9.99 6.79
CA GLU A 134 -13.06 -9.55 7.58
C GLU A 134 -14.21 -10.55 7.37
N ASN A 135 -14.79 -11.05 8.47
CA ASN A 135 -15.93 -11.98 8.46
C ASN A 135 -15.77 -13.17 7.48
N GLY A 136 -14.55 -13.70 7.36
CA GLY A 136 -14.23 -14.84 6.49
C GLY A 136 -13.97 -14.49 5.03
N THR A 137 -14.18 -13.24 4.61
CA THR A 137 -13.79 -12.75 3.27
C THR A 137 -12.36 -12.21 3.31
N VAL A 138 -11.56 -12.53 2.28
CA VAL A 138 -10.13 -12.23 2.25
C VAL A 138 -9.73 -11.44 0.99
N LEU A 139 -9.33 -10.19 1.25
CA LEU A 139 -8.61 -9.20 0.46
C LEU A 139 -7.11 -9.47 0.25
N GLY A 140 -6.62 -9.92 -0.91
CA GLY A 140 -5.17 -9.92 -1.22
C GLY A 140 -4.73 -8.67 -1.97
N CYS A 141 -3.87 -7.84 -1.40
CA CYS A 141 -3.28 -6.66 -2.05
C CYS A 141 -1.79 -6.90 -2.31
N CYS A 142 -1.40 -6.97 -3.59
CA CYS A 142 -0.03 -7.18 -4.02
C CYS A 142 0.28 -6.31 -5.26
N THR A 143 0.76 -5.10 -5.01
CA THR A 143 1.27 -4.19 -6.04
C THR A 143 2.79 -4.18 -6.05
N ASP A 144 3.40 -3.62 -7.09
CA ASP A 144 4.85 -3.42 -7.18
C ASP A 144 5.66 -4.67 -6.88
N THR A 145 5.52 -5.68 -7.74
CA THR A 145 6.30 -6.91 -7.60
C THR A 145 6.93 -7.36 -8.91
N GLY A 146 8.25 -7.56 -8.89
CA GLY A 146 9.03 -7.99 -10.04
C GLY A 146 8.91 -9.48 -10.35
N VAL A 147 8.62 -10.32 -9.34
CA VAL A 147 8.37 -11.76 -9.52
C VAL A 147 7.34 -12.26 -8.51
N ILE A 148 6.47 -13.17 -8.96
CA ILE A 148 5.62 -13.96 -8.06
C ILE A 148 6.44 -15.14 -7.54
N THR A 149 6.67 -15.18 -6.24
CA THR A 149 7.31 -16.32 -5.57
C THR A 149 6.27 -17.38 -5.19
N ALA A 150 6.71 -18.62 -4.93
CA ALA A 150 5.82 -19.67 -4.45
C ALA A 150 5.11 -19.30 -3.15
N GLU A 151 5.80 -18.58 -2.26
CA GLU A 151 5.23 -18.08 -1.00
C GLU A 151 4.12 -17.05 -1.26
N MET A 152 4.32 -16.13 -2.21
CA MET A 152 3.28 -15.19 -2.61
C MET A 152 2.08 -15.92 -3.21
N GLU A 153 2.31 -16.87 -4.11
CA GLU A 153 1.25 -17.67 -4.72
C GLU A 153 0.44 -18.43 -3.67
N GLU A 154 1.09 -19.08 -2.71
CA GLU A 154 0.41 -19.79 -1.61
C GLU A 154 -0.48 -18.86 -0.78
N ARG A 155 0.04 -17.68 -0.42
CA ARG A 155 -0.69 -16.69 0.38
C ARG A 155 -1.87 -16.08 -0.37
N LEU A 156 -1.72 -15.83 -1.67
CA LEU A 156 -2.73 -15.20 -2.51
C LEU A 156 -3.78 -16.20 -3.00
N SER A 157 -3.45 -17.49 -3.14
CA SER A 157 -4.38 -18.54 -3.59
C SER A 157 -5.58 -18.73 -2.66
N CYS A 158 -5.45 -18.35 -1.39
CA CYS A 158 -6.50 -18.46 -0.38
C CYS A 158 -7.29 -17.14 -0.19
N CYS A 159 -7.25 -16.23 -1.17
CA CYS A 159 -7.99 -14.96 -1.14
C CYS A 159 -9.25 -15.03 -2.02
N ASP A 160 -10.32 -14.38 -1.59
CA ASP A 160 -11.57 -14.26 -2.37
C ASP A 160 -11.47 -13.17 -3.44
N GLY A 161 -10.58 -12.20 -3.25
CA GLY A 161 -10.29 -11.13 -4.21
C GLY A 161 -8.82 -10.74 -4.21
N LEU A 162 -8.32 -10.30 -5.36
CA LEU A 162 -6.94 -9.86 -5.55
C LEU A 162 -6.87 -8.48 -6.18
N VAL A 163 -6.06 -7.60 -5.60
CA VAL A 163 -5.62 -6.34 -6.20
C VAL A 163 -4.17 -6.51 -6.59
N LEU A 164 -3.94 -6.59 -7.91
CA LEU A 164 -2.62 -6.75 -8.50
C LEU A 164 -2.29 -5.55 -9.37
N GLU A 165 -1.00 -5.19 -9.41
CA GLU A 165 -0.52 -4.23 -10.38
C GLU A 165 -0.28 -4.91 -11.75
N SER A 166 -0.70 -4.24 -12.82
CA SER A 166 -0.50 -4.70 -14.20
C SER A 166 0.06 -3.59 -15.08
N ASN A 167 1.12 -2.93 -14.62
CA ASN A 167 1.76 -1.81 -15.32
C ASN A 167 2.91 -2.23 -16.26
N HIS A 168 3.34 -3.50 -16.23
CA HIS A 168 4.51 -3.97 -16.97
C HIS A 168 4.16 -4.54 -18.35
N CYS A 169 4.50 -3.81 -19.40
CA CYS A 169 4.48 -4.29 -20.78
C CYS A 169 5.92 -4.31 -21.34
N PRO A 170 6.51 -5.50 -21.63
CA PRO A 170 7.88 -5.59 -22.11
C PRO A 170 8.15 -4.78 -23.38
N GLU A 171 7.17 -4.72 -24.28
CA GLU A 171 7.31 -4.02 -25.55
C GLU A 171 7.25 -2.49 -25.37
N MET A 172 6.35 -2.00 -24.51
CA MET A 172 6.32 -0.58 -24.14
C MET A 172 7.57 -0.18 -23.36
N LEU A 173 8.08 -1.05 -22.49
CA LEU A 173 9.33 -0.79 -21.77
C LEU A 173 10.52 -0.73 -22.73
N ARG A 174 10.56 -1.60 -23.75
CA ARG A 174 11.63 -1.63 -24.77
C ARG A 174 11.62 -0.37 -25.64
N THR A 175 10.45 0.02 -26.11
CA THR A 175 10.27 1.13 -27.07
C THR A 175 10.06 2.50 -26.41
N GLY A 176 9.79 2.52 -25.10
CA GLY A 176 9.48 3.71 -24.34
C GLY A 176 10.67 4.65 -24.08
N PRO A 177 10.37 5.86 -23.55
CA PRO A 177 11.33 6.96 -23.43
C PRO A 177 12.35 6.80 -22.29
N TYR A 178 12.22 5.76 -21.47
CA TYR A 178 13.09 5.58 -20.32
C TYR A 178 14.57 5.37 -20.72
N PRO A 179 15.54 5.91 -19.95
CA PRO A 179 16.95 5.57 -20.16
C PRO A 179 17.21 4.08 -19.97
N GLU A 180 18.16 3.51 -20.71
CA GLU A 180 18.48 2.06 -20.65
C GLU A 180 18.85 1.56 -19.24
N VAL A 181 19.41 2.42 -18.39
CA VAL A 181 19.71 2.08 -17.00
C VAL A 181 18.42 1.76 -16.21
N LEU A 182 17.37 2.57 -16.41
CA LEU A 182 16.08 2.38 -15.75
C LEU A 182 15.35 1.17 -16.34
N LYS A 183 15.37 1.01 -17.67
CA LYS A 183 14.81 -0.18 -18.33
C LYS A 183 15.43 -1.48 -17.81
N ARG A 184 16.76 -1.51 -17.56
CA ARG A 184 17.44 -2.67 -16.98
C ARG A 184 17.03 -2.96 -15.53
N ARG A 185 16.76 -1.92 -14.73
CA ARG A 185 16.23 -2.10 -13.37
C ARG A 185 14.85 -2.74 -13.44
N ILE A 186 13.92 -2.12 -14.17
CA ILE A 186 12.53 -2.60 -14.33
C ILE A 186 12.46 -4.05 -14.84
N ARG A 187 13.39 -4.45 -15.73
CA ARG A 187 13.49 -5.83 -16.23
C ARG A 187 14.09 -6.83 -15.25
N SER A 188 14.66 -6.37 -14.14
CA SER A 188 15.30 -7.22 -13.15
C SER A 188 14.25 -7.97 -12.33
N ARG A 189 14.69 -8.99 -11.59
CA ARG A 189 13.80 -9.73 -10.68
C ARG A 189 13.21 -8.88 -9.56
N ARG A 190 13.70 -7.66 -9.36
CA ARG A 190 13.26 -6.76 -8.29
C ARG A 190 12.27 -5.69 -8.74
N GLY A 191 11.90 -5.61 -10.02
CA GLY A 191 11.11 -4.47 -10.53
C GLY A 191 11.89 -3.17 -10.42
#